data_AF-A0A7C4K3S4-F1
#
_entry.id   AF-A0A7C4K3S4-F1
#
_cell.length_a   1.000
_cell.length_b   1.000
_cell.length_c   1.000
_cell.angle_alpha   90.00
_cell.angle_beta   90.00
_cell.angle_gamma   90.00
#
_symmetry.space_group_name_H-M   'P 1'
#
loop_
_entity.id
_entity.type
_entity.pdbx_description
1 polymer ?
#
loop_
_entity_poly.entity_id
_entity_poly.type
_entity_poly.pdbx_seq_one_letter_code
_entity_poly.pdbx_strand_id
1 'polypeptide(L)'
;MRKIFHLVSCWLCATLVTTFVFFPKPSDIQSHPKNFVYVQGTYLMLNGERFILKGYNYLPRDYGWTDMTTWDWEEVDREFALAKAYGANTIRTGLHAPSAIGDLTCASARTFRQV
;
A
#
# COMPACT_ATOMS: atom_id res chain seq x y z
N MET A 1 -33.59 51.62 -3.46
CA MET A 1 -33.71 50.26 -4.05
C MET A 1 -32.59 49.89 -5.02
N ARG A 2 -32.08 50.81 -5.86
CA ARG A 2 -31.00 50.55 -6.84
C ARG A 2 -29.63 50.12 -6.25
N LYS A 3 -29.32 50.49 -5.00
CA LYS A 3 -28.04 50.16 -4.33
C LYS A 3 -28.00 48.73 -3.75
N ILE A 4 -29.15 48.11 -3.48
CA ILE A 4 -29.23 46.75 -2.90
C ILE A 4 -28.99 45.69 -3.99
N PHE A 5 -29.45 45.94 -5.22
CA PHE A 5 -29.25 45.03 -6.35
C PHE A 5 -27.77 44.84 -6.75
N HIS A 6 -26.93 45.87 -6.63
CA HIS A 6 -25.50 45.75 -6.95
C HIS A 6 -24.71 44.96 -5.89
N LEU A 7 -25.09 45.05 -4.62
CA LEU A 7 -24.46 44.29 -3.54
C LEU A 7 -24.77 42.79 -3.67
N VAL A 8 -26.02 42.41 -3.97
CA VAL A 8 -26.39 41.00 -4.11
C VAL A 8 -25.72 40.34 -5.32
N SER A 9 -25.53 41.08 -6.42
CA SER A 9 -24.86 40.60 -7.63
C SER A 9 -23.35 40.30 -7.42
N CYS A 10 -22.63 41.17 -6.71
CA CYS A 10 -21.22 40.93 -6.39
C CYS A 10 -21.00 39.72 -5.47
N TRP A 11 -21.93 39.45 -4.54
CA TRP A 11 -21.83 38.29 -3.66
C TRP A 11 -22.08 36.96 -4.39
N LEU A 12 -23.03 36.92 -5.33
CA LEU A 12 -23.27 35.71 -6.14
C LEU A 12 -22.11 35.37 -7.09
N CYS A 13 -21.45 36.37 -7.68
CA CYS A 13 -20.24 36.14 -8.50
C CYS A 13 -19.05 35.64 -7.68
N ALA A 14 -18.85 36.16 -6.45
CA ALA A 14 -17.75 35.73 -5.59
C ALA A 14 -17.91 34.27 -5.09
N THR A 15 -19.14 33.81 -4.85
CA THR A 15 -19.40 32.43 -4.43
C THR A 15 -19.28 31.42 -5.57
N LEU A 16 -19.63 31.79 -6.80
CA LEU A 16 -19.49 30.89 -7.97
C LEU A 16 -18.04 30.70 -8.41
N VAL A 17 -17.21 31.74 -8.28
CA VAL A 17 -15.77 31.66 -8.63
C VAL A 17 -14.99 30.86 -7.59
N THR A 18 -15.37 30.89 -6.31
CA THR A 18 -14.68 30.09 -5.28
C THR A 18 -15.00 28.60 -5.35
N THR A 19 -16.15 28.20 -5.91
CA THR A 19 -16.48 26.77 -6.09
C THR A 19 -15.80 26.11 -7.28
N PHE A 20 -15.39 26.84 -8.32
CA PHE A 20 -14.85 26.22 -9.54
C PHE A 20 -13.33 26.06 -9.58
N VAL A 21 -12.57 26.81 -8.78
CA VAL A 21 -11.09 26.79 -8.84
C VAL A 21 -10.46 25.78 -7.85
N PHE A 22 -11.27 25.21 -6.95
CA PHE A 22 -10.85 24.21 -5.96
C PHE A 22 -11.57 22.87 -6.09
N PHE A 23 -12.07 22.51 -7.27
CA PHE A 23 -12.25 21.09 -7.52
C PHE A 23 -10.84 20.49 -7.62
N PRO A 24 -10.39 19.67 -6.64
CA PRO A 24 -9.21 18.86 -6.89
C PRO A 24 -9.52 18.16 -8.21
N LYS A 25 -8.65 18.37 -9.20
CA LYS A 25 -8.67 17.59 -10.44
C LYS A 25 -8.90 16.15 -9.96
N PRO A 26 -9.97 15.45 -10.39
CA PRO A 26 -10.11 14.05 -10.05
C PRO A 26 -8.80 13.45 -10.51
N SER A 27 -7.89 13.19 -9.57
CA SER A 27 -6.75 12.34 -9.82
C SER A 27 -7.45 11.11 -10.30
N ASP A 28 -7.29 10.81 -11.59
CA ASP A 28 -7.87 9.65 -12.25
C ASP A 28 -7.83 8.55 -11.19
N ILE A 29 -8.98 8.23 -10.58
CA ILE A 29 -9.01 7.34 -9.43
C ILE A 29 -8.83 6.00 -10.10
N GLN A 30 -7.59 5.72 -10.48
CA GLN A 30 -7.15 4.43 -10.89
C GLN A 30 -7.39 3.62 -9.64
N SER A 31 -8.49 2.87 -9.64
CA SER A 31 -8.92 2.09 -8.49
C SER A 31 -7.89 0.98 -8.35
N HIS A 32 -6.83 1.24 -7.59
CA HIS A 32 -5.83 0.25 -7.28
C HIS A 32 -6.53 -0.89 -6.52
N PRO A 33 -6.15 -2.16 -6.79
CA PRO A 33 -6.74 -3.28 -6.09
C PRO A 33 -6.63 -3.08 -4.58
N LYS A 34 -7.71 -3.38 -3.86
CA LYS A 34 -7.72 -3.28 -2.40
C LYS A 34 -6.61 -4.16 -1.82
N ASN A 35 -5.90 -3.66 -0.81
CA ASN A 35 -4.79 -4.34 -0.15
C ASN A 35 -3.59 -4.64 -1.07
N PHE A 36 -3.41 -3.87 -2.14
CA PHE A 36 -2.24 -3.94 -3.00
C PHE A 36 -1.37 -2.70 -2.83
N VAL A 37 -0.06 -2.88 -2.69
CA VAL A 37 0.90 -1.77 -2.62
C VAL A 37 1.17 -1.26 -4.04
N TYR A 38 1.06 0.05 -4.26
CA TYR A 38 1.28 0.68 -5.57
C TYR A 38 2.17 1.91 -5.46
N VAL A 39 2.63 2.43 -6.60
CA VAL A 39 3.46 3.63 -6.69
C VAL A 39 2.59 4.83 -7.09
N GLN A 40 2.72 5.94 -6.35
CA GLN A 40 2.13 7.23 -6.71
C GLN A 40 3.21 8.31 -6.61
N GLY A 41 3.69 8.79 -7.77
CA GLY A 41 4.84 9.68 -7.83
C GLY A 41 6.09 9.01 -7.24
N THR A 42 6.61 9.56 -6.13
CA THR A 42 7.80 9.06 -5.42
C THR A 42 7.46 8.26 -4.17
N TYR A 43 6.19 7.96 -3.92
CA TYR A 43 5.72 7.26 -2.73
C TYR A 43 5.17 5.88 -3.06
N LEU A 44 5.34 4.96 -2.12
CA LEU A 44 4.54 3.75 -2.04
C LEU A 44 3.25 4.06 -1.30
N MET A 45 2.16 3.46 -1.77
CA MET A 45 0.83 3.68 -1.26
C MET A 45 0.15 2.33 -0.99
N LEU A 46 -0.67 2.27 0.04
CA LEU A 46 -1.54 1.13 0.36
C LEU A 46 -2.89 1.69 0.80
N ASN A 47 -3.96 1.30 0.13
CA ASN A 47 -5.33 1.74 0.45
C ASN A 47 -5.49 3.28 0.57
N GLY A 48 -4.78 4.05 -0.27
CA GLY A 48 -4.84 5.51 -0.29
C GLY A 48 -3.92 6.22 0.70
N GLU A 49 -3.21 5.48 1.56
CA GLU A 49 -2.27 6.04 2.53
C GLU A 49 -0.82 5.74 2.13
N ARG A 50 0.12 6.57 2.58
CA ARG A 50 1.55 6.36 2.34
C ARG A 50 2.02 5.10 3.07
N PHE A 51 2.58 4.16 2.33
CA PHE A 51 3.17 2.95 2.86
C PHE A 51 4.69 3.13 3.05
N ILE A 52 5.16 3.02 4.29
CA ILE A 52 6.59 3.09 4.61
C ILE A 52 7.12 1.67 4.79
N LEU A 53 8.07 1.26 3.95
CA LEU A 53 8.79 0.00 4.10
C LEU A 53 9.71 0.06 5.33
N LYS A 54 9.41 -0.74 6.34
CA LYS A 54 10.30 -0.99 7.47
C LYS A 54 10.49 -2.50 7.59
N GLY A 55 11.60 -2.99 7.03
CA GLY A 55 11.81 -4.42 6.86
C GLY A 55 13.24 -4.86 7.03
N TYR A 56 13.46 -6.15 6.81
CA TYR A 56 14.77 -6.80 6.89
C TYR A 56 14.87 -7.88 5.80
N ASN A 57 16.11 -8.29 5.49
CA ASN A 57 16.31 -9.46 4.65
C ASN A 57 16.16 -10.71 5.51
N TYR A 58 15.31 -11.64 5.07
CA TYR A 58 15.04 -12.88 5.78
C TYR A 58 15.61 -14.07 5.01
N LEU A 59 16.48 -14.82 5.68
CA LEU A 59 17.13 -16.01 5.17
C LEU A 59 16.98 -17.08 6.27
N PRO A 60 15.99 -17.98 6.17
CA PRO A 60 15.70 -18.97 7.22
C PRO A 60 16.82 -20.03 7.41
N ARG A 61 17.92 -19.91 6.64
CA ARG A 61 19.11 -20.75 6.66
C ARG A 61 20.33 -19.91 6.25
N ASP A 62 21.50 -20.52 6.24
CA ASP A 62 22.79 -19.89 5.91
C ASP A 62 22.86 -19.25 4.50
N TYR A 63 21.89 -19.51 3.61
CA TYR A 63 21.84 -18.94 2.25
C TYR A 63 20.40 -18.76 1.73
N GLY A 64 20.21 -17.87 0.75
CA GLY A 64 18.89 -17.33 0.36
C GLY A 64 18.07 -18.09 -0.67
N TRP A 65 18.50 -19.26 -1.12
CA TRP A 65 17.83 -20.07 -2.17
C TRP A 65 17.55 -21.49 -1.70
N THR A 66 17.33 -21.66 -0.40
CA THR A 66 16.92 -22.94 0.17
C THR A 66 15.46 -23.24 -0.16
N ASP A 67 15.19 -24.51 -0.45
CA ASP A 67 13.84 -25.03 -0.67
C ASP A 67 12.93 -24.74 0.55
N MET A 68 11.79 -24.09 0.33
CA MET A 68 10.83 -23.73 1.39
C MET A 68 10.22 -24.93 2.09
N THR A 69 10.21 -26.11 1.47
CA THR A 69 9.77 -27.37 2.10
C THR A 69 10.70 -27.82 3.23
N THR A 70 11.92 -27.30 3.28
CA THR A 70 12.93 -27.64 4.29
C THR A 70 13.04 -26.61 5.40
N TRP A 71 12.26 -25.52 5.33
CA TRP A 71 12.27 -24.49 6.37
C TRP A 71 11.64 -25.01 7.66
N ASP A 72 12.21 -24.63 8.79
CA ASP A 72 11.56 -24.79 10.09
C ASP A 72 10.48 -23.71 10.22
N TRP A 73 9.24 -24.07 9.91
CA TRP A 73 8.12 -23.13 9.95
C TRP A 73 7.80 -22.62 11.35
N GLU A 74 8.11 -23.37 12.40
CA GLU A 74 7.90 -22.90 13.77
C GLU A 74 8.94 -21.83 14.14
N GLU A 75 10.18 -21.97 13.66
CA GLU A 75 11.21 -20.95 13.79
C GLU A 75 10.85 -19.67 13.02
N VAL A 76 10.44 -19.82 11.75
CA VAL A 76 9.98 -18.71 10.90
C VAL A 76 8.86 -17.92 11.58
N ASP A 77 7.85 -18.61 12.13
CA ASP A 77 6.72 -17.98 12.82
C ASP A 77 7.17 -17.18 14.05
N ARG A 78 8.11 -17.71 14.84
CA ARG A 78 8.68 -16.99 16.01
C ARG A 78 9.45 -15.75 15.58
N GLU A 79 10.28 -15.85 14.55
CA GLU A 79 11.07 -14.73 14.03
C GLU A 79 10.18 -13.63 13.44
N PHE A 80 9.11 -14.00 12.74
CA PHE A 80 8.13 -13.05 12.21
C PHE A 80 7.33 -12.38 13.32
N ALA A 81 6.95 -13.11 14.38
CA ALA A 81 6.33 -12.54 15.56
C ALA A 81 7.26 -11.52 16.24
N LEU A 82 8.54 -11.84 16.37
CA LEU A 82 9.56 -10.95 16.92
C LEU A 82 9.73 -9.69 16.06
N ALA A 83 9.87 -9.85 14.75
CA ALA A 83 10.03 -8.73 13.84
C ALA A 83 8.81 -7.80 13.86
N LYS A 84 7.60 -8.37 13.92
CA LYS A 84 6.36 -7.61 14.10
C LYS A 84 6.34 -6.85 15.43
N ALA A 85 6.81 -7.45 16.52
CA ALA A 85 6.93 -6.78 17.82
C ALA A 85 7.89 -5.57 17.77
N TYR A 86 8.94 -5.63 16.94
CA TYR A 86 9.83 -4.48 16.64
C TYR A 86 9.28 -3.51 15.56
N GLY A 87 8.06 -3.75 15.08
CA GLY A 87 7.37 -2.91 14.11
C GLY A 87 7.85 -3.08 12.67
N ALA A 88 8.47 -4.21 12.31
CA ALA A 88 8.71 -4.54 10.91
C ALA A 88 7.39 -4.87 10.21
N ASN A 89 7.26 -4.45 8.95
CA ASN A 89 6.06 -4.67 8.13
C ASN A 89 6.37 -5.32 6.77
N THR A 90 7.64 -5.62 6.49
CA THR A 90 8.05 -6.24 5.23
C THR A 90 9.29 -7.08 5.43
N ILE A 91 9.39 -8.17 4.67
CA ILE A 91 10.62 -8.95 4.52
C ILE A 91 11.03 -8.97 3.06
N ARG A 92 12.33 -9.11 2.83
CA ARG A 92 12.86 -9.52 1.53
C ARG A 92 13.50 -10.89 1.70
N THR A 93 13.00 -11.88 0.97
CA THR A 93 13.55 -13.24 1.00
C THR A 93 13.81 -13.72 -0.42
N GLY A 94 14.82 -14.57 -0.59
CA GLY A 94 15.04 -15.27 -1.84
C GLY A 94 14.17 -16.51 -1.90
N LEU A 95 13.59 -16.79 -3.06
CA LEU A 95 12.75 -17.94 -3.30
C LEU A 95 13.37 -18.81 -4.38
N HIS A 96 13.57 -20.09 -4.09
CA HIS A 96 13.81 -21.07 -5.14
C HIS A 96 12.46 -21.38 -5.81
N ALA A 97 12.21 -20.78 -6.97
CA ALA A 97 10.91 -20.79 -7.64
C ALA A 97 10.26 -22.18 -7.80
N PRO A 98 10.99 -23.27 -8.12
CA PRO A 98 10.41 -24.61 -8.24
C PRO A 98 9.84 -25.18 -6.93
N SER A 99 10.32 -24.68 -5.80
CA SER A 99 9.97 -25.19 -4.46
C SER A 99 9.27 -24.15 -3.59
N ALA A 100 8.98 -22.99 -4.16
CA ALA A 100 8.34 -21.93 -3.40
C ALA A 100 6.86 -22.27 -3.21
N ILE A 101 6.41 -22.21 -1.96
CA ILE A 101 5.04 -22.53 -1.57
C ILE A 101 4.19 -21.24 -1.54
N GLY A 102 2.90 -21.36 -1.88
CA GLY A 102 1.98 -20.23 -2.01
C GLY A 102 1.80 -19.74 -3.45
N ASP A 103 0.84 -18.85 -3.69
CA ASP A 103 0.64 -18.27 -5.02
C ASP A 103 1.61 -17.11 -5.27
N LEU A 104 2.72 -17.42 -5.94
CA LEU A 104 3.78 -16.46 -6.31
C LEU A 104 3.43 -15.60 -7.53
N THR A 105 2.35 -15.93 -8.25
CA THR A 105 1.98 -15.27 -9.50
C THR A 105 1.05 -14.07 -9.29
N CYS A 106 0.66 -13.81 -8.05
CA CYS A 106 -0.35 -12.80 -7.70
C CYS A 106 -1.71 -12.98 -8.41
N ALA A 107 -1.97 -14.11 -9.09
CA ALA A 107 -3.24 -14.38 -9.75
C ALA A 107 -4.39 -14.57 -8.74
N SER A 108 -4.04 -14.92 -7.50
CA SER A 108 -4.93 -15.14 -6.37
C SER A 108 -4.24 -14.84 -5.04
N ALA A 109 -3.32 -13.85 -4.99
CA ALA A 109 -2.47 -13.50 -3.84
C ALA A 109 -3.15 -13.74 -2.47
N ARG A 110 -2.99 -14.94 -1.93
CA ARG A 110 -3.32 -15.25 -0.54
C ARG A 110 -2.07 -14.99 0.26
N THR A 111 -2.26 -14.36 1.41
CA THR A 111 -1.26 -14.31 2.49
C THR A 111 -0.55 -15.65 2.64
N PHE A 112 0.76 -15.62 2.89
CA PHE A 112 1.64 -16.80 2.98
C PHE A 112 1.12 -17.93 3.90
N ARG A 113 0.16 -17.65 4.80
CA ARG A 113 -0.81 -18.62 5.31
C ARG A 113 -2.15 -17.93 5.59
N GLN A 114 -3.24 -18.45 5.03
CA GLN A 114 -4.45 -18.72 5.81
C GLN A 114 -4.46 -20.23 6.03
N VAL A 115 -3.75 -20.71 7.05
CA VAL A 115 -4.14 -21.90 7.81
C VAL A 115 -4.48 -21.45 9.21
#